data_AF-A0A314KRH3-F1
#
_entry.id   AF-A0A314KRH3-F1
#
_cell.length_a   1.000
_cell.length_b   1.000
_cell.length_c   1.000
_cell.angle_alpha   90.00
_cell.angle_beta   90.00
_cell.angle_gamma   90.00
#
_symmetry.space_group_name_H-M   'P 1'
#
loop_
_entity.id
_entity.type
_entity.pdbx_description
1 polymer ?
#
loop_
_entity_poly.entity_id
_entity_poly.type
_entity_poly.pdbx_seq_one_letter_code
_entity_poly.pdbx_strand_id
1 'polypeptide(L)'
;MADRYLAIFFVSLSCLYRSFDASAGDVDPLYRACISQCEKTGCVGETCFTQCKYSVDGSFSDSQKEPLYRQLTQTDCSNDCKYHCMLQREKERAALGFGPVKYHGKWPFKRVFGLQEPIAVAFSAFNLAMHIQGWLSFFKLRSKTINKRISYDYAGLWHIWAFLSVNSWFWSVVFHSRDVELTEKLDYSSAVALLGFSLIISILRSFSIRDEATRVLMSAPLLAFTTTHILYLNNYQMDYGNVLISQF
;
A
#
# COMPACT_ATOMS: atom_id res chain seq x y z
N MET A 1 -23.03 2.59 -30.92
CA MET A 1 -22.16 1.40 -30.69
C MET A 1 -21.40 1.50 -29.37
N ALA A 2 -20.81 2.66 -29.03
CA ALA A 2 -20.12 2.88 -27.75
C ALA A 2 -20.97 2.58 -26.50
N ASP A 3 -22.27 2.91 -26.51
CA ASP A 3 -23.16 2.73 -25.35
C ASP A 3 -23.38 1.27 -24.94
N ARG A 4 -23.39 0.33 -25.90
CA ARG A 4 -23.54 -1.10 -25.61
C ARG A 4 -22.28 -1.68 -24.96
N TYR A 5 -21.10 -1.23 -25.36
CA TYR A 5 -19.84 -1.67 -24.76
C TYR A 5 -19.64 -1.10 -23.35
N LEU A 6 -20.10 0.13 -23.12
CA LEU A 6 -20.07 0.78 -21.81
C LEU A 6 -20.98 0.07 -20.80
N ALA A 7 -22.19 -0.32 -21.21
CA ALA A 7 -23.12 -1.07 -20.37
C ALA A 7 -22.58 -2.47 -20.01
N ILE A 8 -21.96 -3.18 -20.96
CA ILE A 8 -21.34 -4.49 -20.72
C ILE A 8 -20.18 -4.37 -19.73
N PHE A 9 -19.36 -3.31 -19.85
CA PHE A 9 -18.27 -3.05 -18.91
C PHE A 9 -18.78 -2.88 -17.47
N PHE A 10 -19.81 -2.05 -17.24
CA PHE A 10 -20.38 -1.85 -15.91
C PHE A 10 -21.04 -3.11 -15.33
N VAL A 11 -21.77 -3.88 -16.14
CA VAL A 11 -22.40 -5.15 -15.69
C VAL A 11 -21.34 -6.18 -15.31
N SER A 12 -20.23 -6.26 -16.06
CA SER A 12 -19.13 -7.18 -15.72
C SER A 12 -18.43 -6.80 -14.40
N LEU A 13 -18.33 -5.49 -14.11
CA LEU A 13 -17.72 -4.96 -12.89
C LEU A 13 -18.57 -5.30 -11.65
N SER A 14 -19.89 -5.29 -11.78
CA SER A 14 -20.83 -5.63 -10.70
C SER A 14 -20.82 -7.12 -10.31
N CYS A 15 -20.33 -8.01 -11.18
CA CYS A 15 -20.24 -9.44 -10.88
C CYS A 15 -18.99 -9.83 -10.06
N LEU A 16 -18.10 -8.88 -9.74
CA LEU A 16 -16.84 -9.14 -9.04
C LEU A 16 -16.91 -8.92 -7.51
N TYR A 17 -18.07 -8.60 -6.95
CA TYR A 17 -18.23 -8.48 -5.50
C TYR A 17 -18.18 -9.85 -4.82
N ARG A 18 -16.98 -10.23 -4.37
CA ARG A 18 -16.73 -11.38 -3.51
C ARG A 18 -16.52 -10.88 -2.08
N SER A 19 -17.10 -11.57 -1.11
CA SER A 19 -16.78 -11.36 0.30
C SER A 19 -15.33 -11.78 0.54
N PHE A 20 -14.56 -10.92 1.22
CA PHE A 20 -13.19 -11.20 1.60
C PHE A 20 -13.18 -11.89 2.97
N ASP A 21 -12.51 -13.04 3.04
CA ASP A 21 -12.30 -13.78 4.28
C ASP A 21 -11.09 -13.22 5.02
N ALA A 22 -11.15 -13.15 6.35
CA ALA A 22 -10.04 -12.67 7.17
C ALA A 22 -8.83 -13.61 7.06
N SER A 23 -7.63 -13.09 7.33
CA SER A 23 -6.41 -13.88 7.25
C SER A 23 -6.45 -15.07 8.22
N ALA A 24 -6.14 -16.28 7.75
CA ALA A 24 -6.24 -17.52 8.55
C ALA A 24 -5.38 -17.51 9.83
N GLY A 25 -4.29 -16.75 9.85
CA GLY A 25 -3.47 -16.53 11.04
C GLY A 25 -4.11 -15.61 12.08
N ASP A 26 -4.97 -14.68 11.67
CA ASP A 26 -5.56 -13.65 12.55
C ASP A 26 -6.64 -14.24 13.45
N VAL A 27 -7.20 -15.39 13.08
CA VAL A 27 -8.18 -16.14 13.88
C VAL A 27 -7.52 -17.13 14.84
N ASP A 28 -6.20 -17.35 14.76
CA ASP A 28 -5.49 -18.29 15.64
C ASP A 28 -5.50 -17.77 17.10
N PRO A 29 -6.13 -18.49 18.05
CA PRO A 29 -6.22 -18.04 19.44
C PRO A 29 -4.85 -17.95 20.13
N LEU A 30 -3.88 -18.79 19.73
CA LEU A 30 -2.52 -18.75 20.29
C LEU A 30 -1.78 -17.50 19.83
N TYR A 31 -1.99 -17.10 18.57
CA TYR A 31 -1.45 -15.86 18.03
C TYR A 31 -2.02 -14.63 18.77
N ARG A 32 -3.34 -14.57 18.94
CA ARG A 32 -4.02 -13.49 19.68
C ARG A 32 -3.55 -13.40 21.14
N ALA A 33 -3.39 -14.55 21.79
CA ALA A 33 -2.89 -14.61 23.16
C ALA A 33 -1.45 -14.06 23.26
N CYS A 34 -0.58 -14.41 22.31
CA CYS A 34 0.77 -13.90 22.24
C CYS A 34 0.80 -12.36 22.08
N ILE A 35 0.00 -11.80 21.17
CA ILE A 35 -0.07 -10.34 20.99
C ILE A 35 -0.52 -9.67 22.30
N SER A 36 -1.61 -10.16 22.91
CA SER A 36 -2.14 -9.56 24.14
C SER A 36 -1.13 -9.62 25.29
N GLN A 37 -0.34 -10.69 25.37
CA GLN A 37 0.72 -10.81 26.36
C GLN A 37 1.90 -9.88 26.03
N CYS A 38 2.30 -9.79 24.77
CA CYS A 38 3.40 -8.93 24.34
C CYS A 38 3.10 -7.46 24.55
N GLU A 39 1.88 -7.00 24.24
CA GLU A 39 1.49 -5.60 24.46
C GLU A 39 1.47 -5.22 25.95
N LYS A 40 1.22 -6.19 26.85
CA LYS A 40 1.26 -5.98 28.32
C LYS A 40 2.67 -6.06 28.90
N THR A 41 3.47 -7.02 28.45
CA THR A 41 4.78 -7.33 29.05
C THR A 41 5.94 -6.69 28.32
N GLY A 42 5.71 -6.26 27.07
CA GLY A 42 6.74 -5.82 26.14
C GLY A 42 7.66 -6.92 25.64
N CYS A 43 7.31 -8.20 25.79
CA CYS A 43 8.18 -9.32 25.47
C CYS A 43 7.47 -10.45 24.71
N VAL A 44 8.19 -11.08 23.78
CA VAL A 44 7.84 -12.37 23.15
C VAL A 44 8.95 -13.37 23.44
N GLY A 45 8.67 -14.33 24.32
CA GLY A 45 9.68 -15.29 24.79
C GLY A 45 10.85 -14.57 25.47
N GLU A 46 12.06 -14.78 24.97
CA GLU A 46 13.30 -14.14 25.48
C GLU A 46 13.55 -12.75 24.87
N THR A 47 12.79 -12.35 23.84
CA THR A 47 12.99 -11.05 23.16
C THR A 47 12.07 -10.01 23.79
N CYS A 48 12.65 -8.97 24.39
CA CYS A 48 11.91 -7.86 24.98
C CYS A 48 12.20 -6.54 24.25
N PHE A 49 11.16 -5.74 24.01
CA PHE A 49 11.24 -4.46 23.34
C PHE A 49 11.21 -3.33 24.38
N THR A 50 12.28 -2.55 24.45
CA THR A 50 12.38 -1.43 25.40
C THR A 50 11.36 -0.33 25.09
N GLN A 51 10.98 -0.16 23.82
CA GLN A 51 9.91 0.73 23.40
C GLN A 51 8.50 0.32 23.87
N CYS A 52 8.31 -0.94 24.26
CA CYS A 52 7.03 -1.46 24.76
C CYS A 52 6.84 -1.32 26.27
N LYS A 53 7.78 -0.70 27.00
CA LYS A 53 7.59 -0.46 28.44
C LYS A 53 6.50 0.59 28.64
N TYR A 54 5.27 0.13 28.85
CA TYR A 54 4.31 0.89 29.63
C TYR A 54 4.92 1.09 31.01
N SER A 55 4.99 2.33 31.49
CA SER A 55 5.39 2.62 32.86
C SER A 55 4.47 1.85 33.80
N VAL A 56 4.93 0.69 34.26
CA VAL A 56 4.38 -0.01 35.40
C VAL A 56 4.82 0.79 36.61
N ASP A 57 4.20 1.94 36.81
CA ASP A 57 4.07 2.63 38.10
C ASP A 57 3.18 3.86 37.91
N GLY A 58 2.02 3.82 38.56
CA GLY A 58 0.98 4.85 38.48
C GLY A 58 1.39 6.15 39.16
N SER A 59 2.29 6.91 38.55
CA SER A 59 2.44 8.34 38.83
C SER A 59 2.07 9.14 37.59
N PHE A 60 0.80 9.54 37.51
CA PHE A 60 0.36 10.63 36.65
C PHE A 60 1.03 11.92 37.15
N SER A 61 2.15 12.32 36.55
CA SER A 61 2.52 13.73 36.51
C SER A 61 1.94 14.30 35.23
N ASP A 62 0.73 14.83 35.38
CA ASP A 62 0.05 15.71 34.45
C ASP A 62 1.00 16.85 34.02
N SER A 63 0.85 17.33 32.78
CA SER A 63 1.63 18.39 32.09
C SER A 63 2.87 17.97 31.26
N GLN A 64 2.65 17.31 30.11
CA GLN A 64 3.44 17.58 28.91
C GLN A 64 2.71 17.04 27.68
N LYS A 65 2.35 17.93 26.75
CA LYS A 65 1.81 17.58 25.42
C LYS A 65 2.60 16.41 24.85
N GLU A 66 1.91 15.31 24.55
CA GLU A 66 2.55 14.12 24.00
C GLU A 66 3.32 14.46 22.71
N PRO A 67 4.64 14.21 22.65
CA PRO A 67 5.36 14.38 21.40
C PRO A 67 4.90 13.30 20.42
N LEU A 68 4.71 13.66 19.14
CA LEU A 68 4.47 12.75 18.02
C LEU A 68 5.39 11.51 18.07
N TYR A 69 6.62 11.69 18.54
CA TYR A 69 7.58 10.61 18.76
C TYR A 69 7.05 9.47 19.64
N ARG A 70 6.28 9.77 20.71
CA ARG A 70 5.75 8.76 21.65
C ARG A 70 4.61 7.93 21.03
N GLN A 71 3.77 8.56 20.19
CA GLN A 71 2.75 7.87 19.39
C GLN A 71 3.38 6.97 18.32
N LEU A 72 4.41 7.45 17.61
CA LEU A 72 5.18 6.61 16.68
C LEU A 72 5.82 5.39 17.39
N THR A 73 6.37 5.57 18.60
CA THR A 73 6.97 4.45 19.35
C THR A 73 5.97 3.43 19.88
N GLN A 74 4.74 3.84 20.20
CA GLN A 74 3.67 2.91 20.60
C GLN A 74 3.16 2.08 19.41
N THR A 75 3.06 2.69 18.21
CA THR A 75 2.77 1.97 16.96
C THR A 75 3.87 0.97 16.62
N ASP A 76 5.14 1.33 16.84
CA ASP A 76 6.27 0.41 16.68
C ASP A 76 6.15 -0.81 17.62
N CYS A 77 5.66 -0.63 18.86
CA CYS A 77 5.46 -1.74 19.80
C CYS A 77 4.43 -2.77 19.33
N SER A 78 3.22 -2.34 18.94
CA SER A 78 2.17 -3.27 18.46
C SER A 78 2.63 -4.00 17.19
N ASN A 79 3.34 -3.31 16.29
CA ASN A 79 3.90 -3.91 15.08
C ASN A 79 4.98 -4.95 15.37
N ASP A 80 5.89 -4.66 16.32
CA ASP A 80 6.92 -5.62 16.73
C ASP A 80 6.31 -6.84 17.41
N CYS A 81 5.32 -6.66 18.29
CA CYS A 81 4.58 -7.76 18.91
C CYS A 81 3.90 -8.66 17.86
N LYS A 82 3.15 -8.08 16.91
CA LYS A 82 2.51 -8.81 15.81
C LYS A 82 3.52 -9.62 14.99
N TYR A 83 4.65 -9.00 14.66
CA TYR A 83 5.71 -9.63 13.87
C TYR A 83 6.38 -10.79 14.61
N HIS A 84 6.79 -10.61 15.86
CA HIS A 84 7.48 -11.65 16.63
C HIS A 84 6.55 -12.80 17.01
N CYS A 85 5.29 -12.52 17.38
CA CYS A 85 4.28 -13.54 17.62
C CYS A 85 3.96 -14.35 16.35
N MET A 86 3.90 -13.71 15.19
CA MET A 86 3.71 -14.39 13.91
C MET A 86 4.86 -15.37 13.64
N LEU A 87 6.11 -14.91 13.78
CA LEU A 87 7.29 -15.78 13.57
C LEU A 87 7.36 -16.94 14.55
N GLN A 88 7.03 -16.73 15.83
CA GLN A 88 6.99 -17.80 16.81
C GLN A 88 5.93 -18.84 16.41
N ARG A 89 4.73 -18.39 16.05
CA ARG A 89 3.64 -19.29 15.70
C ARG A 89 3.96 -20.10 14.44
N GLU A 90 4.57 -19.47 13.45
CA GLU A 90 4.98 -20.13 12.22
C GLU A 90 6.10 -21.15 12.45
N LYS A 91 7.01 -20.90 13.40
CA LYS A 91 8.00 -21.89 13.84
C LYS A 91 7.33 -23.13 14.46
N GLU A 92 6.32 -22.93 15.30
CA GLU A 92 5.54 -24.02 15.92
C GLU A 92 4.74 -24.81 14.86
N ARG A 93 4.10 -24.12 13.92
CA ARG A 93 3.37 -24.74 12.80
C ARG A 93 4.29 -25.57 11.91
N ALA A 94 5.45 -25.02 11.56
CA ALA A 94 6.46 -25.73 10.76
C ALA A 94 7.00 -26.98 11.49
N ALA A 95 7.19 -26.92 12.82
CA ALA A 95 7.60 -28.07 13.62
C ALA A 95 6.55 -29.20 13.62
N LEU A 96 5.27 -28.85 13.47
CA LEU A 96 4.15 -29.79 13.34
C LEU A 96 3.87 -30.21 11.88
N GLY A 97 4.68 -29.76 10.91
CA GLY A 97 4.53 -30.09 9.49
C GLY A 97 3.42 -29.32 8.76
N PHE A 98 2.85 -28.27 9.37
CA PHE A 98 1.88 -27.41 8.70
C PHE A 98 2.59 -26.39 7.78
N GLY A 99 1.94 -26.06 6.66
CA GLY A 99 2.37 -24.98 5.79
C GLY A 99 2.13 -23.58 6.39
N PRO A 100 2.82 -22.55 5.84
CA PRO A 100 2.70 -21.20 6.35
C PRO A 100 1.31 -20.60 6.08
N VAL A 101 0.86 -19.71 6.96
CA VAL A 101 -0.38 -18.94 6.76
C VAL A 101 -0.11 -17.44 6.78
N LYS A 102 -1.06 -16.67 6.26
CA LYS A 102 -1.00 -15.21 6.31
C LYS A 102 -1.49 -14.70 7.66
N TYR A 103 -0.88 -13.62 8.14
CA TYR A 103 -1.28 -12.85 9.32
C TYR A 103 -1.41 -11.39 8.91
N HIS A 104 -2.54 -10.74 9.20
CA HIS A 104 -2.85 -9.37 8.82
C HIS A 104 -2.55 -9.11 7.34
N GLY A 105 -2.94 -10.05 6.47
CA GLY A 105 -2.73 -9.99 5.02
C GLY A 105 -1.30 -10.28 4.56
N LYS A 106 -0.36 -10.46 5.49
CA LYS A 106 1.09 -10.58 5.24
C LYS A 106 1.55 -12.03 5.40
N TRP A 107 2.57 -12.40 4.64
CA TRP A 107 3.26 -13.68 4.80
C TRP A 107 4.35 -13.57 5.87
N PRO A 108 4.72 -14.67 6.56
CA PRO A 108 5.64 -14.65 7.68
C PRO A 108 7.10 -14.60 7.23
N PHE A 109 7.49 -13.48 6.63
CA PHE A 109 8.87 -13.25 6.20
C PHE A 109 9.75 -12.80 7.38
N LYS A 110 11.00 -13.28 7.40
CA LYS A 110 12.01 -12.79 8.35
C LYS A 110 12.66 -11.53 7.79
N ARG A 111 12.68 -10.46 8.59
CA ARG A 111 13.45 -9.23 8.34
C ARG A 111 14.95 -9.58 8.17
N VAL A 112 15.58 -9.07 7.11
CA VAL A 112 17.02 -9.27 6.85
C VAL A 112 17.65 -7.90 6.62
N PHE A 113 18.77 -7.60 7.31
CA PHE A 113 19.44 -6.29 7.24
C PHE A 113 18.53 -5.07 7.54
N GLY A 114 17.50 -5.26 8.36
CA GLY A 114 16.52 -4.21 8.68
C GLY A 114 15.47 -3.96 7.60
N LEU A 115 15.51 -4.68 6.47
CA LEU A 115 14.46 -4.69 5.45
C LEU A 115 13.42 -5.76 5.78
N GLN A 116 12.15 -5.41 5.70
CA GLN A 116 11.07 -6.37 5.90
C GLN A 116 10.97 -7.38 4.76
N GLU A 117 11.02 -6.90 3.52
CA GLU A 117 10.89 -7.75 2.33
C GLU A 117 12.01 -7.45 1.32
N PRO A 118 13.25 -7.96 1.54
CA PRO A 118 14.42 -7.58 0.74
C PRO A 118 14.26 -7.80 -0.76
N ILE A 119 13.59 -8.88 -1.16
CA ILE A 119 13.35 -9.23 -2.56
C ILE A 119 12.35 -8.25 -3.20
N ALA A 120 11.26 -7.92 -2.50
CA ALA A 120 10.27 -6.96 -2.97
C ALA A 120 10.89 -5.56 -3.11
N VAL A 121 11.70 -5.13 -2.12
CA VAL A 121 12.48 -3.89 -2.19
C VAL A 121 13.36 -3.84 -3.45
N ALA A 122 14.10 -4.91 -3.72
CA ALA A 122 14.98 -4.98 -4.89
C ALA A 122 14.20 -4.88 -6.21
N PHE A 123 13.09 -5.61 -6.34
CA PHE A 123 12.24 -5.55 -7.54
C PHE A 123 11.55 -4.20 -7.71
N SER A 124 11.06 -3.58 -6.64
CA SER A 124 10.47 -2.23 -6.70
C SER A 124 11.52 -1.17 -7.05
N ALA A 125 12.74 -1.29 -6.52
CA ALA A 125 13.84 -0.38 -6.85
C ALA A 125 14.28 -0.52 -8.31
N PHE A 126 14.31 -1.74 -8.84
CA PHE A 126 14.59 -1.98 -10.25
C PHE A 126 13.51 -1.40 -11.15
N ASN A 127 12.22 -1.58 -10.81
CA ASN A 127 11.12 -0.95 -11.53
C ASN A 127 11.21 0.57 -11.51
N LEU A 128 11.48 1.16 -10.34
CA LEU A 128 11.70 2.60 -10.19
C LEU A 128 12.80 3.10 -11.13
N ALA A 129 13.96 2.44 -11.14
CA ALA A 129 15.07 2.77 -12.02
C ALA A 129 14.66 2.71 -13.50
N MET A 130 13.87 1.71 -13.88
CA MET A 130 13.41 1.56 -15.25
C MET A 130 12.43 2.64 -15.68
N HIS A 131 11.51 3.06 -14.80
CA HIS A 131 10.63 4.19 -15.08
C HIS A 131 11.39 5.52 -15.20
N ILE A 132 12.40 5.76 -14.35
CA ILE A 132 13.28 6.95 -14.46
C ILE A 132 14.02 6.93 -15.79
N GLN A 133 14.65 5.80 -16.15
CA GLN A 133 15.38 5.67 -17.40
C GLN A 133 14.48 5.86 -18.62
N GLY A 134 13.27 5.29 -18.59
CA GLY A 134 12.27 5.46 -19.64
C GLY A 134 11.84 6.92 -19.79
N TRP A 135 11.60 7.62 -18.67
CA TRP A 135 11.21 9.02 -18.68
C TRP A 135 12.32 9.93 -19.23
N LEU A 136 13.58 9.73 -18.81
CA LEU A 136 14.74 10.47 -19.32
C LEU A 136 14.93 10.24 -20.82
N SER A 137 14.75 8.99 -21.28
CA SER A 137 14.85 8.63 -22.69
C SER A 137 13.76 9.32 -23.53
N PHE A 138 12.52 9.32 -23.03
CA PHE A 138 11.40 10.02 -23.66
C PHE A 138 11.63 11.54 -23.71
N PHE A 139 12.11 12.13 -22.61
CA PHE A 139 12.42 13.56 -22.56
C PHE A 139 13.50 13.96 -23.58
N LYS A 140 14.57 13.15 -23.70
CA LYS A 140 15.64 13.36 -24.69
C LYS A 140 15.12 13.23 -26.12
N LEU A 141 14.29 12.24 -26.40
CA LEU A 141 13.64 12.06 -27.71
C LEU A 141 12.76 13.26 -28.06
N ARG A 142 11.95 13.72 -27.10
CA ARG A 142 11.07 14.89 -27.25
C ARG A 142 11.88 16.15 -27.52
N SER A 143 12.98 16.37 -26.79
CA SER A 143 13.89 17.50 -27.01
C SER A 143 14.39 17.57 -28.46
N LYS A 144 14.85 16.45 -29.01
CA LYS A 144 15.27 16.36 -30.42
C LYS A 144 14.13 16.60 -31.41
N THR A 145 12.92 16.17 -31.07
CA THR A 145 11.75 16.18 -31.95
C THR A 145 11.08 17.56 -32.01
N ILE A 146 11.07 18.29 -30.89
CA ILE A 146 10.64 19.70 -30.86
C ILE A 146 11.55 20.57 -31.73
N ASN A 147 12.86 20.32 -31.73
CA ASN A 147 13.78 21.00 -32.65
C ASN A 147 13.45 20.72 -34.13
N LYS A 148 12.77 19.60 -34.42
CA LYS A 148 12.28 19.21 -35.75
C LYS A 148 10.82 19.61 -36.03
N ARG A 149 10.17 20.38 -35.15
CA ARG A 149 8.77 20.83 -35.23
C ARG A 149 7.72 19.72 -35.35
N ILE A 150 7.99 18.52 -34.85
CA ILE A 150 6.98 17.45 -34.80
C ILE A 150 6.28 17.52 -33.44
N SER A 151 4.98 17.86 -33.45
CA SER A 151 4.14 17.90 -32.23
C SER A 151 3.64 16.50 -31.89
N TYR A 152 3.60 16.19 -30.59
CA TYR A 152 2.95 14.99 -30.08
C TYR A 152 1.87 15.34 -29.05
N ASP A 153 0.62 15.15 -29.48
CA ASP A 153 -0.67 15.31 -28.79
C ASP A 153 -0.72 15.04 -27.28
N TYR A 154 0.11 14.09 -26.84
CA TYR A 154 -0.03 13.37 -25.58
C TYR A 154 1.25 13.44 -24.76
N ALA A 155 2.25 14.21 -25.20
CA ALA A 155 3.55 14.31 -24.52
C ALA A 155 3.39 14.71 -23.04
N GLY A 156 2.51 15.67 -22.75
CA GLY A 156 2.20 16.08 -21.39
C GLY A 156 1.63 14.94 -20.54
N LEU A 157 0.71 14.14 -21.11
CA LEU A 157 0.10 13.00 -20.42
C LEU A 157 1.14 11.93 -20.09
N TRP A 158 2.10 11.66 -20.98
CA TRP A 158 3.19 10.73 -20.69
C TRP A 158 4.14 11.23 -19.60
N HIS A 159 4.36 12.54 -19.48
CA HIS A 159 5.12 13.11 -18.37
C HIS A 159 4.40 12.95 -17.03
N ILE A 160 3.08 13.17 -16.99
CA ILE A 160 2.27 12.93 -15.79
C ILE A 160 2.30 11.44 -15.43
N TRP A 161 2.12 10.54 -16.40
CA TRP A 161 2.18 9.09 -16.17
C TRP A 161 3.54 8.65 -15.61
N ALA A 162 4.63 9.16 -16.19
CA ALA A 162 5.98 8.85 -15.73
C ALA A 162 6.23 9.35 -14.30
N PHE A 163 5.79 10.56 -13.98
CA PHE A 163 5.87 11.10 -12.62
C PHE A 163 5.10 10.24 -11.61
N LEU A 164 3.85 9.88 -11.92
CA LEU A 164 3.04 9.00 -11.08
C LEU A 164 3.66 7.60 -10.92
N SER A 165 4.26 7.07 -11.99
CA SER A 165 4.96 5.78 -11.94
C SER A 165 6.16 5.84 -10.99
N VAL A 166 7.01 6.87 -11.13
CA VAL A 166 8.16 7.08 -10.25
C VAL A 166 7.71 7.25 -8.79
N ASN A 167 6.63 8.01 -8.55
CA ASN A 167 6.06 8.17 -7.22
C ASN A 167 5.56 6.85 -6.62
N SER A 168 4.85 6.03 -7.41
CA SER A 168 4.33 4.75 -6.97
C SER A 168 5.44 3.76 -6.61
N TRP A 169 6.43 3.59 -7.48
CA TRP A 169 7.54 2.68 -7.20
C TRP A 169 8.45 3.17 -6.08
N PHE A 170 8.59 4.49 -5.91
CA PHE A 170 9.30 5.04 -4.75
C PHE A 170 8.60 4.65 -3.44
N TRP A 171 7.29 4.84 -3.34
CA TRP A 171 6.55 4.45 -2.13
C TRP A 171 6.54 2.94 -1.91
N SER A 172 6.52 2.14 -2.98
CA SER A 172 6.66 0.69 -2.88
C SER A 172 8.03 0.28 -2.30
N VAL A 173 9.12 0.91 -2.73
CA VAL A 173 10.46 0.67 -2.14
C VAL A 173 10.45 1.01 -0.65
N VAL A 174 9.89 2.16 -0.27
CA VAL A 174 9.85 2.61 1.12
C VAL A 174 9.01 1.65 1.98
N PHE A 175 7.83 1.27 1.51
CA PHE A 175 6.91 0.36 2.20
C PHE A 175 7.51 -1.03 2.43
N HIS A 176 8.06 -1.66 1.39
CA HIS A 176 8.68 -2.98 1.54
C HIS A 176 9.98 -2.94 2.37
N SER A 177 10.61 -1.77 2.49
CA SER A 177 11.78 -1.58 3.36
C SER A 177 11.36 -1.51 4.82
N ARG A 178 10.40 -0.63 5.14
CA ARG A 178 9.85 -0.47 6.48
C ARG A 178 8.35 -0.22 6.41
N ASP A 179 7.62 -1.22 6.88
CA ASP A 179 6.17 -1.25 6.86
C ASP A 179 5.62 -0.56 8.11
N VAL A 180 5.16 0.68 7.91
CA VAL A 180 4.36 1.43 8.89
C VAL A 180 3.07 1.91 8.23
N GLU A 181 2.05 2.20 9.04
CA GLU A 181 0.71 2.58 8.55
C GLU A 181 0.77 3.75 7.54
N LEU A 182 1.64 4.73 7.77
CA LEU A 182 1.83 5.86 6.85
C LEU A 182 2.38 5.41 5.49
N THR A 183 3.43 4.59 5.48
CA THR A 183 4.07 4.12 4.24
C THR A 183 3.16 3.20 3.45
N GLU A 184 2.36 2.40 4.16
CA GLU A 184 1.34 1.54 3.58
C GLU A 184 0.26 2.37 2.86
N LYS A 185 -0.32 3.36 3.55
CA LYS A 185 -1.31 4.26 2.96
C LYS A 185 -0.77 4.99 1.73
N LEU A 186 0.50 5.42 1.76
CA LEU A 186 1.14 6.11 0.64
C LEU A 186 1.44 5.17 -0.54
N ASP A 187 1.87 3.94 -0.30
CA ASP A 187 2.09 2.95 -1.36
C ASP A 187 0.78 2.63 -2.09
N TYR A 188 -0.28 2.28 -1.35
CA TYR A 188 -1.58 2.02 -1.97
C TYR A 188 -2.17 3.25 -2.67
N SER A 189 -2.10 4.42 -2.04
CA SER A 189 -2.64 5.66 -2.65
C SER A 189 -1.93 5.98 -3.95
N SER A 190 -0.60 5.83 -3.99
CA SER A 190 0.21 6.11 -5.18
C SER A 190 0.00 5.05 -6.28
N ALA A 191 -0.15 3.77 -5.93
CA ALA A 191 -0.50 2.70 -6.85
C ALA A 191 -1.88 2.92 -7.48
N VAL A 192 -2.89 3.28 -6.68
CA VAL A 192 -4.24 3.60 -7.17
C VAL A 192 -4.22 4.83 -8.08
N ALA A 193 -3.47 5.88 -7.72
CA ALA A 193 -3.31 7.05 -8.58
C ALA A 193 -2.68 6.70 -9.93
N LEU A 194 -1.65 5.86 -9.94
CA LEU A 194 -1.01 5.38 -11.16
C LEU A 194 -1.99 4.55 -12.02
N LEU A 195 -2.75 3.63 -11.42
CA LEU A 195 -3.72 2.80 -12.12
C LEU A 195 -4.87 3.65 -12.71
N GLY A 196 -5.43 4.56 -11.92
CA GLY A 196 -6.48 5.47 -12.37
C GLY A 196 -6.03 6.34 -13.55
N PHE A 197 -4.81 6.89 -13.47
CA PHE A 197 -4.24 7.65 -14.58
C PHE A 197 -3.90 6.78 -15.79
N SER A 198 -3.45 5.55 -15.57
CA SER A 198 -3.19 4.57 -16.64
C SER A 198 -4.46 4.19 -17.40
N LEU A 199 -5.60 4.10 -16.70
CA LEU A 199 -6.91 3.89 -17.34
C LEU A 199 -7.30 5.10 -18.20
N ILE A 200 -7.13 6.32 -17.67
CA ILE A 200 -7.41 7.56 -18.41
C ILE A 200 -6.57 7.62 -19.70
N ILE A 201 -5.25 7.48 -19.61
CA ILE A 201 -4.39 7.57 -20.79
C ILE A 201 -4.69 6.45 -21.79
N SER A 202 -5.05 5.24 -21.33
CA SER A 202 -5.44 4.12 -22.20
C SER A 202 -6.71 4.42 -22.98
N ILE A 203 -7.73 5.02 -22.36
CA ILE A 203 -8.97 5.44 -23.03
C ILE A 203 -8.66 6.53 -24.06
N LEU A 204 -7.98 7.61 -23.63
CA LEU A 204 -7.64 8.73 -24.52
C LEU A 204 -6.81 8.28 -25.72
N ARG A 205 -5.92 7.30 -25.52
CA ARG A 205 -5.08 6.74 -26.58
C ARG A 205 -5.83 5.81 -27.50
N SER A 206 -6.63 4.89 -26.97
CA SER A 206 -7.37 3.89 -27.75
C SER A 206 -8.40 4.54 -28.68
N PHE A 207 -9.08 5.58 -28.19
CA PHE A 207 -10.04 6.35 -28.99
C PHE A 207 -9.41 7.55 -29.73
N SER A 208 -8.08 7.71 -29.67
CA SER A 208 -7.35 8.80 -30.33
C SER A 208 -7.95 10.19 -30.08
N ILE A 209 -8.38 10.45 -28.84
CA ILE A 209 -9.06 11.70 -28.46
C ILE A 209 -8.02 12.84 -28.40
N ARG A 210 -8.16 13.82 -29.29
CA ARG A 210 -7.29 15.00 -29.38
C ARG A 210 -7.95 16.28 -28.87
N ASP A 211 -9.27 16.34 -28.95
CA ASP A 211 -10.04 17.49 -28.47
C ASP A 211 -9.94 17.62 -26.94
N GLU A 212 -9.59 18.82 -26.47
CA GLU A 212 -9.33 19.09 -25.05
C GLU A 212 -10.61 19.01 -24.22
N ALA A 213 -11.76 19.46 -24.74
CA ALA A 213 -13.02 19.38 -24.02
C ALA A 213 -13.43 17.91 -23.79
N THR A 214 -13.28 17.07 -24.82
CA THR A 214 -13.54 15.63 -24.73
C THR A 214 -12.56 14.92 -23.78
N ARG A 215 -11.28 15.33 -23.77
CA ARG A 215 -10.29 14.82 -22.80
C ARG A 215 -10.71 15.09 -21.37
N VAL A 216 -11.13 16.32 -21.07
CA VAL A 216 -11.60 16.71 -19.73
C VAL A 216 -12.87 15.93 -19.38
N LEU A 217 -13.85 15.88 -20.27
CA LEU A 217 -15.12 15.17 -20.06
C LEU A 217 -14.93 13.69 -19.72
N MET A 218 -14.00 13.00 -20.41
CA MET A 218 -13.71 11.59 -20.16
C MET A 218 -12.83 11.36 -18.92
N SER A 219 -11.89 12.28 -18.64
CA SER A 219 -10.93 12.11 -17.54
C SER A 219 -11.52 12.50 -16.18
N ALA A 220 -12.36 13.53 -16.13
CA ALA A 220 -12.94 14.06 -14.89
C ALA A 220 -13.66 13.01 -14.02
N PRO A 221 -14.59 12.17 -14.56
CA PRO A 221 -15.26 11.17 -13.74
C PRO A 221 -14.31 10.08 -13.22
N LEU A 222 -13.30 9.70 -14.01
CA LEU A 222 -12.28 8.71 -13.61
C LEU A 222 -11.34 9.27 -12.54
N LEU A 223 -10.95 10.54 -12.66
CA LEU A 223 -10.17 11.24 -11.64
C LEU A 223 -10.96 11.38 -10.34
N ALA A 224 -12.25 11.75 -10.43
CA ALA A 224 -13.13 11.83 -9.27
C ALA A 224 -13.22 10.46 -8.57
N PHE A 225 -13.50 9.39 -9.33
CA PHE A 225 -13.55 8.03 -8.80
C PHE A 225 -12.23 7.62 -8.12
N THR A 226 -11.09 7.83 -8.79
CA THR A 226 -9.75 7.51 -8.26
C THR A 226 -9.48 8.28 -6.97
N THR A 227 -9.83 9.56 -6.93
CA THR A 227 -9.63 10.43 -5.77
C THR A 227 -10.50 9.99 -4.59
N THR A 228 -11.79 9.73 -4.84
CA THR A 228 -12.70 9.21 -3.83
C THR A 228 -12.22 7.86 -3.29
N HIS A 229 -11.69 6.99 -4.16
CA HIS A 229 -11.14 5.71 -3.73
C HIS A 229 -9.88 5.86 -2.87
N ILE A 230 -8.97 6.77 -3.22
CA ILE A 230 -7.80 7.11 -2.39
C ILE A 230 -8.25 7.66 -1.02
N LEU A 231 -9.23 8.55 -0.99
CA LEU A 231 -9.78 9.09 0.26
C LEU A 231 -10.41 7.98 1.12
N TYR A 232 -11.13 7.05 0.48
CA TYR A 232 -11.68 5.88 1.15
C TYR A 232 -10.57 5.03 1.79
N LEU A 233 -9.52 4.69 1.05
CA LEU A 233 -8.40 3.89 1.57
C LEU A 233 -7.63 4.58 2.72
N ASN A 234 -7.58 5.92 2.74
CA ASN A 234 -6.88 6.65 3.79
C ASN A 234 -7.72 6.84 5.07
N ASN A 235 -9.04 6.98 4.94
CA ASN A 235 -9.95 7.26 6.05
C ASN A 235 -10.49 6.01 6.72
N TYR A 236 -10.55 4.89 6.01
CA TYR A 236 -10.93 3.61 6.58
C TYR A 236 -9.68 2.82 6.96
N GLN A 237 -9.74 2.11 8.09
CA GLN A 237 -8.71 1.13 8.42
C GLN A 237 -8.68 0.10 7.29
N MET A 238 -7.52 -0.12 6.69
CA MET A 238 -7.33 -1.23 5.77
C MET A 238 -7.42 -2.52 6.59
N ASP A 239 -8.64 -3.01 6.72
CA ASP A 239 -8.93 -4.24 7.43
C ASP A 239 -8.37 -5.39 6.61
N TYR A 240 -7.17 -5.82 6.96
CA TYR A 240 -6.67 -7.15 6.57
C TYR A 240 -7.38 -8.29 7.31
N GLY A 241 -8.40 -7.95 8.11
CA GLY A 241 -9.28 -8.88 8.79
C GLY A 241 -9.49 -8.55 10.26
N ASN A 242 -10.12 -7.41 10.59
CA ASN A 242 -11.01 -7.36 11.74
C ASN A 242 -12.46 -7.31 11.26
N VAL A 243 -12.95 -8.42 10.71
CA VAL A 243 -14.39 -8.70 10.85
C VAL A 243 -14.59 -9.06 12.31
N LEU A 244 -14.73 -8.05 13.17
CA LEU A 244 -15.46 -8.09 14.43
C LEU A 244 -15.49 -6.69 15.08
N ILE A 245 -16.73 -6.20 15.22
CA ILE A 245 -17.23 -5.14 16.12
C ILE A 245 -17.26 -3.71 15.54
N SER A 246 -18.27 -3.47 14.70
CA SER A 246 -19.08 -2.24 14.76
C SER A 246 -20.52 -2.49 14.29
N GLN A 247 -21.22 -3.35 15.03
CA GLN A 247 -22.67 -3.23 15.17
C GLN A 247 -22.95 -2.90 16.63
N PHE A 248 -22.85 -1.61 16.95
CA PHE A 248 -23.78 -0.84 17.80
C PHE A 248 -23.53 0.64 17.50
#